data_AF-A0AAV5DSN5-F1
#
_entry.id   AF-A0AAV5DSN5-F1
#
_cell.length_a   1.000
_cell.length_b   1.000
_cell.length_c   1.000
_cell.angle_alpha   90.00
_cell.angle_beta   90.00
_cell.angle_gamma   90.00
#
_symmetry.space_group_name_H-M   'P 1'
#
loop_
_entity.id
_entity.type
_entity.pdbx_description
1 polymer ?
#
loop_
_entity_poly.entity_id
_entity_poly.type
_entity_poly.pdbx_seq_one_letter_code
_entity_poly.pdbx_strand_id
1 'polypeptide(L)'
;MEKKAARSFMNVQHEANLEPLPPHVPTYLRAAVGPPSTSSRRHYRSVCGSSAKYTCVRCGTRFCSCRRQVIHNDTRCLKFVA
;
A
#
# COMPACT_ATOMS: atom_id res chain seq x y z
N MET A 1 39.15 6.68 -9.31
CA MET A 1 37.69 6.94 -9.35
C MET A 1 37.16 6.81 -7.94
N GLU A 2 36.77 7.92 -7.33
CA GLU A 2 36.38 7.96 -5.91
C GLU A 2 34.98 7.38 -5.74
N LYS A 3 34.86 6.34 -4.90
CA LYS A 3 33.55 5.73 -4.59
C LYS A 3 32.83 6.63 -3.59
N LYS A 4 31.89 7.42 -4.10
CA LYS A 4 31.04 8.30 -3.28
C LYS A 4 30.29 7.46 -2.23
N ALA A 5 30.36 7.85 -0.97
CA ALA A 5 29.74 7.14 0.14
C ALA A 5 28.22 6.94 -0.09
N ALA A 6 27.67 5.86 0.48
CA ALA A 6 26.23 5.60 0.41
C ALA A 6 25.48 6.76 1.08
N ARG A 7 24.63 7.45 0.30
CA ARG A 7 23.81 8.57 0.78
C ARG A 7 22.40 8.11 1.06
N SER A 8 21.77 8.68 2.09
CA SER A 8 20.36 8.46 2.34
C SER A 8 19.54 9.00 1.16
N PHE A 9 18.40 8.38 0.90
CA PHE A 9 17.51 8.82 -0.17
C PHE A 9 17.05 10.29 0.03
N MET A 10 16.81 10.69 1.28
CA MET A 10 16.44 12.07 1.63
C MET A 10 17.51 13.08 1.21
N ASN A 11 18.80 12.76 1.42
CA ASN A 11 19.90 13.64 1.03
C ASN A 11 19.99 13.78 -0.50
N VAL A 12 19.75 12.69 -1.23
CA VAL A 12 19.73 12.71 -2.71
C VAL A 12 18.59 13.57 -3.25
N GLN A 13 17.41 13.52 -2.63
CA GLN A 13 16.29 14.39 -3.02
C GLN A 13 16.56 15.87 -2.77
N HIS A 14 17.16 16.20 -1.62
CA HIS A 14 17.51 17.57 -1.27
C HIS A 14 18.54 18.16 -2.24
N GLU A 15 19.62 17.41 -2.56
CA GLU A 15 20.62 17.82 -3.55
C GLU A 15 20.03 18.03 -4.95
N ALA A 16 19.01 17.23 -5.32
CA ALA A 16 18.37 17.33 -6.63
C ALA A 16 17.49 18.58 -6.79
N ASN A 17 17.19 19.31 -5.71
CA ASN A 17 16.43 20.56 -5.70
C ASN A 17 15.19 20.52 -6.62
N LEU A 18 14.31 19.55 -6.38
CA LEU A 18 13.19 19.23 -7.29
C LEU A 18 11.98 20.18 -7.13
N GLU A 19 11.92 20.96 -6.06
CA GLU A 19 10.81 21.87 -5.73
C GLU A 19 10.54 22.92 -6.82
N PRO A 20 11.55 23.65 -7.35
CA PRO A 20 11.33 24.71 -8.33
C PRO A 20 10.99 24.20 -9.73
N LEU A 21 11.08 22.88 -9.97
CA LEU A 21 10.79 22.32 -11.29
C LEU A 21 9.32 22.55 -11.67
N PRO A 22 9.02 22.86 -12.94
CA PRO A 22 7.66 23.06 -13.39
C PRO A 22 6.73 21.86 -13.08
N PRO A 23 5.41 22.08 -12.90
CA PRO A 23 4.46 21.04 -12.48
C PRO A 23 4.35 19.85 -13.43
N HIS A 24 4.67 20.03 -14.71
CA HIS A 24 4.63 18.99 -15.73
C HIS A 24 5.86 18.07 -15.71
N VAL A 25 6.91 18.42 -14.93
CA VAL A 25 8.12 17.60 -14.81
C VAL A 25 7.86 16.51 -13.77
N PRO A 26 7.92 15.22 -14.15
CA PRO A 26 7.73 14.12 -13.21
C PRO A 26 8.91 14.06 -12.23
N THR A 27 8.60 14.14 -10.94
CA THR A 27 9.58 14.08 -9.85
C THR A 27 9.06 13.14 -8.77
N TYR A 28 9.94 12.62 -7.91
CA TYR A 28 9.52 11.74 -6.82
C TYR A 28 8.53 12.41 -5.85
N LEU A 29 8.65 13.73 -5.67
CA LEU A 29 7.75 14.52 -4.82
C LEU A 29 6.32 14.63 -5.41
N ARG A 30 6.18 14.48 -6.73
CA ARG A 30 4.90 14.64 -7.46
C ARG A 30 4.40 13.36 -8.12
N ALA A 31 5.07 12.23 -7.92
CA ALA A 31 4.73 10.93 -8.50
C ALA A 31 3.48 10.27 -7.87
N ALA A 32 2.57 11.07 -7.30
CA ALA A 32 1.31 10.58 -6.77
C ALA A 32 0.38 10.18 -7.93
N VAL A 33 -0.23 9.00 -7.81
CA VAL A 33 -1.28 8.58 -8.74
C VAL A 33 -2.52 9.43 -8.49
N GLY A 34 -3.18 9.88 -9.56
CA GLY A 34 -4.46 10.57 -9.46
C GLY A 34 -5.57 9.68 -8.85
N PRO A 35 -6.78 10.23 -8.66
CA PRO A 35 -7.91 9.46 -8.15
C PRO A 35 -8.16 8.19 -8.98
N PRO A 36 -8.59 7.09 -8.36
CA PRO A 36 -8.88 5.86 -9.10
C PRO A 36 -9.97 6.10 -10.15
N SER A 37 -9.77 5.58 -11.36
CA SER A 37 -10.73 5.71 -12.47
C SER A 37 -12.05 4.98 -12.24
N THR A 38 -12.09 4.05 -11.27
CA THR A 38 -13.28 3.26 -10.93
C THR A 38 -13.71 3.54 -9.51
N SER A 39 -15.00 3.82 -9.31
CA SER A 39 -15.61 3.92 -7.98
C SER A 39 -15.87 2.56 -7.32
N SER A 40 -15.94 1.47 -8.11
CA SER A 40 -16.24 0.14 -7.59
C SER A 40 -15.06 -0.45 -6.81
N ARG A 41 -15.21 -0.65 -5.50
CA ARG A 41 -14.22 -1.38 -4.69
C ARG A 41 -14.18 -2.84 -5.13
N ARG A 42 -12.98 -3.35 -5.44
CA ARG A 42 -12.80 -4.78 -5.70
C ARG A 42 -12.73 -5.55 -4.38
N HIS A 43 -13.52 -6.61 -4.26
CA HIS A 43 -13.60 -7.42 -3.05
C HIS A 43 -12.66 -8.62 -3.12
N TYR A 44 -11.37 -8.37 -2.88
CA TYR A 44 -10.35 -9.42 -2.83
C TYR A 44 -9.98 -9.79 -1.40
N ARG A 45 -9.53 -11.04 -1.22
CA ARG A 45 -8.93 -11.49 0.04
C ARG A 45 -7.48 -10.99 0.11
N SER A 46 -7.12 -10.33 1.20
CA SER A 46 -5.79 -9.71 1.41
C SER A 46 -4.60 -10.66 1.24
N VAL A 47 -4.78 -11.95 1.55
CA VAL A 47 -3.67 -12.91 1.59
C VAL A 47 -3.47 -13.68 0.27
N CYS A 48 -4.52 -13.91 -0.53
CA CYS A 48 -4.38 -14.70 -1.76
C CYS A 48 -4.83 -13.98 -3.03
N GLY A 49 -5.31 -12.74 -2.95
CA GLY A 49 -5.72 -11.94 -4.11
C GLY A 49 -6.97 -12.44 -4.84
N SER A 50 -7.50 -13.62 -4.51
CA SER A 50 -8.75 -14.14 -5.08
C SER A 50 -9.96 -13.33 -4.61
N SER A 51 -11.08 -13.44 -5.34
CA SER A 51 -12.36 -12.87 -4.90
C SER A 51 -12.73 -13.39 -3.50
N ALA A 52 -13.19 -12.48 -2.66
CA ALA A 52 -13.61 -12.81 -1.31
C ALA A 52 -15.12 -12.83 -1.22
N LYS A 53 -15.66 -13.98 -0.81
CA LYS A 53 -17.09 -14.21 -0.62
C LYS A 53 -17.58 -13.79 0.77
N TYR A 54 -16.67 -13.65 1.72
CA TYR A 54 -16.99 -13.42 3.13
C TYR A 54 -16.21 -12.24 3.70
N THR A 55 -16.81 -11.58 4.68
CA THR A 55 -16.23 -10.46 5.41
C THR A 55 -16.27 -10.77 6.90
N CYS A 56 -15.16 -10.58 7.60
CA CYS A 56 -15.13 -10.74 9.04
C CYS A 56 -15.96 -9.63 9.70
N VAL A 57 -17.01 -10.01 10.42
CA VAL A 57 -17.86 -9.08 11.19
C VAL A 57 -17.12 -8.38 12.33
N ARG A 58 -15.92 -8.86 12.66
CA ARG A 58 -15.09 -8.30 13.72
C ARG A 58 -14.21 -7.15 13.21
N CYS A 59 -13.36 -7.39 12.22
CA CYS A 59 -12.36 -6.43 11.75
C CYS A 59 -12.56 -5.97 10.30
N GLY A 60 -13.61 -6.40 9.61
CA GLY A 60 -13.87 -6.04 8.21
C GLY A 60 -12.95 -6.68 7.17
N THR A 61 -11.95 -7.48 7.59
CA THR A 61 -11.05 -8.18 6.66
C THR A 61 -11.82 -9.26 5.89
N ARG A 62 -11.57 -9.32 4.58
CA ARG A 62 -12.24 -10.24 3.66
C ARG A 62 -11.50 -11.56 3.50
N PHE A 63 -12.25 -12.66 3.33
CA PHE A 63 -11.69 -13.99 3.09
C PHE A 63 -12.54 -14.82 2.10
N CYS A 64 -11.95 -15.88 1.54
CA CYS A 64 -12.54 -16.63 0.42
C CYS A 64 -13.28 -17.92 0.83
N SER A 65 -13.08 -18.42 2.05
CA SER A 65 -13.72 -19.65 2.54
C SER A 65 -13.74 -19.73 4.07
N CYS A 66 -14.57 -20.62 4.63
CA CYS A 66 -14.63 -20.89 6.06
C CYS A 66 -13.27 -21.37 6.63
N ARG A 67 -12.49 -22.15 5.87
CA ARG A 67 -11.13 -22.53 6.28
C ARG A 67 -10.24 -21.31 6.50
N ARG A 68 -10.36 -20.29 5.63
CA ARG A 68 -9.61 -19.03 5.80
C ARG A 68 -10.15 -18.19 6.95
N GLN A 69 -11.39 -18.38 7.39
CA GLN A 69 -11.95 -17.74 8.58
C GLN A 69 -11.28 -18.23 9.86
N VAL A 70 -11.06 -19.54 10.01
CA VAL A 70 -10.38 -20.11 11.20
C VAL A 70 -8.98 -19.52 11.33
N ILE A 71 -8.17 -19.63 10.28
CA ILE A 71 -6.81 -19.07 10.26
C ILE A 71 -6.83 -17.55 10.48
N HIS A 72 -7.82 -16.86 9.92
CA HIS A 72 -7.99 -15.43 10.14
C HIS A 72 -8.25 -15.14 11.62
N ASN A 73 -9.17 -15.86 12.25
CA ASN A 73 -9.52 -15.70 13.66
C ASN A 73 -8.31 -15.89 14.57
N ASP A 74 -7.46 -16.88 14.28
CA ASP A 74 -6.33 -17.24 15.15
C ASP A 74 -5.15 -16.28 15.04
N THR A 75 -4.86 -15.78 13.83
CA THR A 75 -3.57 -15.11 13.56
C THR A 75 -3.68 -13.72 12.93
N ARG A 76 -4.87 -13.32 12.46
CA ARG A 76 -5.05 -12.09 11.64
C ARG A 76 -6.26 -11.24 12.02
N CYS A 77 -7.07 -11.65 12.99
CA CYS A 77 -8.28 -10.93 13.36
C CYS A 77 -7.93 -9.80 14.32
N LEU A 78 -7.44 -8.70 13.77
CA LEU A 78 -6.92 -7.55 14.51
C LEU A 78 -8.05 -6.65 15.09
N LYS A 79 -9.18 -7.21 15.57
CA LYS A 79 -10.31 -6.40 16.09
C LYS A 79 -9.87 -5.43 17.22
N PHE A 80 -8.75 -5.72 17.89
CA PHE A 80 -8.26 -4.99 19.06
C PHE A 80 -6.73 -4.78 19.07
N VAL A 81 -6.09 -4.57 17.92
CA VAL A 81 -4.70 -4.09 17.98
C VAL A 81 -4.76 -2.58 18.12
N ALA A 82 -4.43 -2.11 19.32
CA ALA A 82 -4.24 -0.70 19.66
C ALA A 82 -3.10 -0.08 18.83
#